data_AF-E0RR51-F1
#
_entry.id   AF-E0RR51-F1
#
_cell.length_a   1.000
_cell.length_b   1.000
_cell.length_c   1.000
_cell.angle_alpha   90.00
_cell.angle_beta   90.00
_cell.angle_gamma   90.00
#
_symmetry.space_group_name_H-M   'P 1'
#
loop_
_entity.id
_entity.type
_entity.pdbx_description
1 polymer ?
#
loop_
_entity_poly.entity_id
_entity_poly.type
_entity_poly.pdbx_seq_one_letter_code
_entity_poly.pdbx_strand_id
1 'polypeptide(L)'
;MKVHNLMEDIVTRVVDDLCKEKAHTEPGKYCLTEECRQDIVCYVLNRVPPRYVSSARGVAYTSVHYEEDPQLLIDILTLATEGLKRITSIRRPYYQASSPSPPKADYLFHFPVIRGRLLLAPTFEPAADITVLLVHEGKAVPMIDARWQNPYYITKALPGTFVFLPAPLPAPRKDEKASFELCIHVDKEGYLPLRHYFTIELSSRPAEAEGPPEETLVLPDLYLAPPDEESEEALS
;
A
#
# COMPACT_ATOMS: atom_id res chain seq x y z
N MET A 1 -18.01 22.18 -2.72
CA MET A 1 -17.19 21.39 -1.77
C MET A 1 -17.59 19.94 -1.93
N LYS A 2 -16.65 19.00 -2.00
CA LYS A 2 -16.97 17.56 -1.95
C LYS A 2 -17.36 17.20 -0.50
N VAL A 3 -17.98 16.03 -0.31
CA VAL A 3 -18.27 15.49 1.03
C VAL A 3 -16.95 15.39 1.81
N HIS A 4 -16.93 15.85 3.07
CA HIS A 4 -15.73 15.96 3.90
C HIS A 4 -15.97 15.42 5.31
N ASN A 5 -15.04 14.66 5.87
CA ASN A 5 -15.11 14.17 7.25
C ASN A 5 -14.41 15.13 8.21
N LEU A 6 -15.17 15.81 9.07
CA LEU A 6 -14.63 16.76 10.05
C LEU A 6 -13.61 16.13 11.01
N MET A 7 -13.71 14.81 11.24
CA MET A 7 -12.76 14.11 12.10
C MET A 7 -11.35 14.09 11.51
N GLU A 8 -11.18 14.19 10.19
CA GLU A 8 -9.86 14.23 9.55
C GLU A 8 -9.05 15.42 10.07
N ASP A 9 -9.65 16.62 10.13
CA ASP A 9 -8.97 17.83 10.59
C ASP A 9 -8.67 17.77 12.10
N ILE A 10 -9.65 17.36 12.90
CA ILE A 10 -9.53 17.30 14.36
C ILE A 10 -8.48 16.27 14.77
N VAL A 11 -8.53 15.07 14.21
CA VAL A 11 -7.58 13.99 14.52
C VAL A 11 -6.18 14.37 14.06
N THR A 12 -6.02 14.92 12.86
CA THR A 12 -4.71 15.33 12.35
C THR A 12 -4.05 16.34 13.28
N ARG A 13 -4.80 17.37 13.71
CA ARG A 13 -4.30 18.37 14.66
C ARG A 13 -3.86 17.74 15.98
N VAL A 14 -4.69 16.90 16.61
CA VAL A 14 -4.36 16.27 17.90
C VAL A 14 -3.13 15.37 17.76
N VAL A 15 -3.02 14.61 16.67
CA VAL A 15 -1.84 13.76 16.41
C VAL A 15 -0.58 14.59 16.20
N ASP A 16 -0.67 15.70 15.47
CA ASP A 16 0.46 16.61 15.28
C ASP A 16 0.94 17.23 16.59
N ASP A 17 0.02 17.69 17.42
CA ASP A 17 0.36 18.29 18.71
C ASP A 17 0.97 17.25 19.66
N LEU A 18 0.42 16.03 19.70
CA LEU A 18 1.01 14.90 20.43
C LEU A 18 2.43 14.58 19.91
N CYS A 19 2.63 14.53 18.59
CA CYS A 19 3.92 14.22 18.00
C CYS A 19 4.97 15.31 18.30
N LYS A 20 4.58 16.59 18.25
CA LYS A 20 5.43 17.71 18.65
C LYS A 20 5.81 17.61 20.13
N GLU A 21 4.84 17.39 21.01
CA GLU A 21 5.08 17.22 22.45
C GLU A 21 6.06 16.07 22.71
N LYS A 22 5.86 14.91 22.07
CA LYS A 22 6.73 13.74 22.22
C LYS A 22 8.11 13.91 21.61
N ALA A 23 8.24 14.68 20.53
CA ALA A 23 9.55 15.04 19.98
C ALA A 23 10.37 15.88 20.99
N HIS A 24 9.71 16.76 21.75
CA HIS A 24 10.35 17.60 22.76
C HIS A 24 10.62 16.85 24.08
N THR A 25 9.66 16.07 24.57
CA THR A 25 9.72 15.44 25.90
C THR A 25 10.47 14.11 25.91
N GLU A 26 10.41 13.33 24.82
CA GLU A 26 10.94 11.97 24.74
C GLU A 26 11.68 11.75 23.39
N PRO A 27 12.73 12.54 23.10
CA PRO A 27 13.40 12.52 21.80
C PRO A 27 13.98 11.13 21.49
N GLY A 28 13.75 10.66 20.26
CA GLY A 28 14.26 9.38 19.75
C GLY A 28 13.50 8.13 20.23
N LYS A 29 12.55 8.27 21.17
CA LYS A 29 11.77 7.14 21.68
C LYS A 29 10.71 6.64 20.69
N TYR A 30 10.13 7.55 19.92
CA TYR A 30 8.99 7.28 19.04
C TYR A 30 9.35 7.45 17.56
N CYS A 31 8.63 6.75 16.67
CA CYS A 31 8.66 7.08 15.24
C CYS A 31 7.74 8.28 14.98
N LEU A 32 8.33 9.41 14.56
CA LEU A 32 7.62 10.68 14.38
C LEU A 32 7.78 11.27 12.97
N THR A 33 8.17 10.44 12.00
CA THR A 33 8.20 10.82 10.57
C THR A 33 6.79 11.13 10.07
N GLU A 34 6.69 11.82 8.95
CA GLU A 34 5.39 12.18 8.36
C GLU A 34 4.53 10.94 8.05
N GLU A 35 5.15 9.87 7.56
CA GLU A 35 4.48 8.60 7.30
C GLU A 35 3.96 7.94 8.59
N CYS A 36 4.75 7.99 9.66
CA CYS A 36 4.34 7.50 10.97
C CYS A 36 3.15 8.32 11.50
N ARG A 37 3.14 9.65 11.32
CA ARG A 37 2.00 10.51 11.71
C ARG A 37 0.74 10.16 10.93
N GLN A 38 0.86 10.02 9.61
CA GLN A 38 -0.27 9.61 8.75
C GLN A 38 -0.83 8.25 9.17
N ASP A 39 0.02 7.28 9.51
CA ASP A 39 -0.44 5.98 10.00
C ASP A 39 -1.13 6.09 11.38
N ILE A 40 -0.71 7.01 12.26
CA ILE A 40 -1.40 7.28 13.54
C ILE A 40 -2.77 7.90 13.26
N VAL A 41 -2.86 8.88 12.36
CA VAL A 41 -4.14 9.49 11.94
C VAL A 41 -5.09 8.41 11.41
N CYS A 42 -4.62 7.54 10.50
CA CYS A 42 -5.38 6.40 10.01
C CYS A 42 -5.79 5.43 11.12
N TYR A 43 -4.91 5.18 12.10
CA TYR A 43 -5.23 4.32 13.25
C TYR A 43 -6.41 4.89 14.05
N VAL A 44 -6.42 6.19 14.31
CA VAL A 44 -7.47 6.86 15.09
C VAL A 44 -8.76 7.00 14.29
N LEU A 45 -8.70 7.44 13.03
CA LEU A 45 -9.88 7.64 12.17
C LEU A 45 -10.68 6.34 11.98
N ASN A 46 -10.01 5.20 11.91
CA ASN A 46 -10.68 3.89 11.83
C ASN A 46 -11.37 3.45 13.14
N ARG A 47 -11.28 4.23 14.22
CA ARG A 47 -11.80 3.92 15.56
C ARG A 47 -12.75 4.98 16.11
N VAL A 48 -12.86 6.13 15.46
CA VAL A 48 -13.80 7.20 15.83
C VAL A 48 -14.96 7.26 14.83
N PRO A 49 -16.18 7.62 15.26
CA PRO A 49 -17.30 7.74 14.34
C PRO A 49 -17.05 8.89 13.35
N PRO A 50 -17.18 8.67 12.03
CA PRO A 50 -16.96 9.73 11.06
C PRO A 50 -18.08 10.77 11.10
N ARG A 51 -17.75 12.03 10.80
CA ARG A 51 -18.65 13.19 10.85
C ARG A 51 -18.61 13.94 9.52
N TYR A 52 -19.46 13.52 8.59
CA TYR A 52 -19.46 14.05 7.24
C TYR A 52 -20.30 15.32 7.08
N VAL A 53 -19.78 16.27 6.31
CA VAL A 53 -20.46 17.50 5.88
C VAL A 53 -20.33 17.68 4.38
N SER A 54 -21.34 18.32 3.77
CA SER A 54 -21.41 18.54 2.31
C SER A 54 -21.28 20.01 1.90
N SER A 55 -21.15 20.94 2.85
CA SER A 55 -21.07 22.37 2.58
C SER A 55 -20.11 23.08 3.54
N ALA A 56 -19.50 24.17 3.06
CA ALA A 56 -18.63 25.02 3.87
C ALA A 56 -19.35 25.61 5.10
N ARG A 57 -20.65 25.90 4.96
CA ARG A 57 -21.49 26.32 6.09
C ARG A 57 -21.63 25.20 7.12
N GLY A 58 -21.82 23.96 6.67
CA GLY A 58 -21.87 22.78 7.53
C GLY A 58 -20.57 22.58 8.31
N VAL A 59 -19.41 22.81 7.68
CA VAL A 59 -18.12 22.83 8.36
C VAL A 59 -18.11 23.88 9.47
N ALA A 60 -18.35 25.15 9.14
CA ALA A 60 -18.21 26.26 10.10
C ALA A 60 -19.10 26.14 11.35
N TYR A 61 -20.34 25.66 11.20
CA TYR A 61 -21.24 25.49 12.36
C TYR A 61 -20.91 24.25 13.19
N THR A 62 -20.44 23.18 12.54
CA THR A 62 -20.32 21.87 13.18
C THR A 62 -18.92 21.64 13.73
N SER A 63 -17.89 22.25 13.13
CA SER A 63 -16.50 22.14 13.60
C SER A 63 -16.33 22.71 15.00
N VAL A 64 -16.91 23.88 15.29
CA VAL A 64 -16.83 24.52 16.62
C VAL A 64 -17.35 23.60 17.73
N HIS A 65 -18.49 22.93 17.50
CA HIS A 65 -19.06 22.01 18.49
C HIS A 65 -18.11 20.85 18.82
N TYR A 66 -17.41 20.30 17.83
CA TYR A 66 -16.53 19.14 18.04
C TYR A 66 -15.11 19.54 18.46
N GLU A 67 -14.61 20.69 18.02
CA GLU A 67 -13.30 21.21 18.42
C GLU A 67 -13.24 21.62 19.89
N GLU A 68 -14.39 22.00 20.46
CA GLU A 68 -14.52 22.40 21.86
C GLU A 68 -15.03 21.27 22.79
N ASP A 69 -15.32 20.08 22.25
CA ASP A 69 -15.78 18.93 23.05
C ASP A 69 -14.60 18.27 23.78
N PRO A 70 -14.45 18.46 25.11
CA PRO A 70 -13.31 17.95 25.84
C PRO A 70 -13.30 16.42 25.93
N GLN A 71 -14.47 15.76 25.93
CA GLN A 71 -14.54 14.31 26.02
C GLN A 71 -14.03 13.69 24.73
N LEU A 72 -14.50 14.21 23.60
CA LEU A 72 -14.03 13.79 22.28
C LEU A 72 -12.52 13.97 22.12
N LEU A 73 -11.98 15.12 22.54
CA LEU A 73 -10.53 15.37 22.45
C LEU A 73 -9.71 14.41 23.31
N ILE A 74 -10.17 14.10 24.53
CA ILE A 74 -9.52 13.12 25.42
C ILE A 74 -9.53 11.72 24.79
N ASP A 75 -10.66 11.32 24.20
CA ASP A 75 -10.80 10.03 23.54
C ASP A 75 -9.84 9.91 22.33
N ILE A 76 -9.80 10.95 21.48
CA ILE A 76 -8.87 11.02 20.35
C ILE A 76 -7.42 10.96 20.83
N LEU A 77 -7.04 11.74 21.85
CA LEU A 77 -5.69 11.77 22.39
C LEU A 77 -5.26 10.41 22.96
N THR A 78 -6.18 9.71 23.62
CA THR A 78 -5.97 8.36 24.15
C THR A 78 -5.67 7.38 23.00
N LEU A 79 -6.52 7.37 21.97
CA LEU A 79 -6.33 6.55 20.77
C LEU A 79 -5.04 6.91 20.01
N ALA A 80 -4.71 8.20 19.91
CA ALA A 80 -3.50 8.67 19.26
C ALA A 80 -2.24 8.19 20.01
N THR A 81 -2.27 8.20 21.34
CA THR A 81 -1.18 7.69 22.19
C THR A 81 -1.00 6.18 22.04
N GLU A 82 -2.09 5.43 21.94
CA GLU A 82 -2.04 3.99 21.65
C GLU A 82 -1.48 3.72 20.24
N GLY A 83 -1.97 4.46 19.24
CA GLY A 83 -1.51 4.39 17.86
C GLY A 83 -0.01 4.65 17.75
N LEU A 84 0.47 5.72 18.41
CA LEU A 84 1.87 6.08 18.49
C LEU A 84 2.74 4.94 19.03
N LYS A 85 2.33 4.31 20.14
CA LYS A 85 3.04 3.17 20.74
C LYS A 85 3.06 1.97 19.77
N ARG A 86 1.92 1.65 19.17
CA ARG A 86 1.78 0.50 18.26
C ARG A 86 2.64 0.67 17.00
N ILE A 87 2.58 1.83 16.36
CA ILE A 87 3.32 2.13 15.13
C ILE A 87 4.82 2.18 15.40
N THR A 88 5.22 2.76 16.54
CA THR A 88 6.61 2.76 16.98
C THR A 88 7.15 1.34 17.20
N SER A 89 6.31 0.41 17.69
CA SER A 89 6.70 -0.98 17.93
C SER A 89 6.77 -1.83 16.68
N ILE A 90 5.84 -1.67 15.73
CA ILE A 90 5.77 -2.51 14.52
C ILE A 90 6.80 -2.08 13.48
N ARG A 91 7.08 -0.77 13.34
CA ARG A 91 7.98 -0.15 12.35
C ARG A 91 7.87 -0.78 10.96
N ARG A 92 6.99 -0.22 10.13
CA ARG A 92 6.83 -0.70 8.75
C ARG A 92 8.15 -0.51 7.97
N PRO A 93 8.52 -1.45 7.08
CA PRO A 93 9.81 -1.40 6.38
C PRO A 93 10.04 -0.13 5.55
N TYR A 94 8.95 0.51 5.13
CA TYR A 94 9.00 1.68 4.24
C TYR A 94 9.28 3.01 4.95
N TYR A 95 9.23 3.08 6.28
CA TYR A 95 9.46 4.35 7.01
C TYR A 95 10.87 4.93 6.83
N GLN A 96 11.83 4.16 6.31
CA GLN A 96 13.20 4.60 6.07
C GLN A 96 13.54 4.70 4.57
N ALA A 97 12.60 4.31 3.70
CA ALA A 97 12.84 4.32 2.26
C ALA A 97 12.52 5.71 1.72
N SER A 98 13.43 6.23 0.88
CA SER A 98 13.16 7.44 0.13
C SER A 98 12.11 7.13 -0.94
N SER A 99 11.06 7.93 -1.01
CA SER A 99 10.13 7.84 -2.15
C SER A 99 10.91 8.19 -3.43
N PRO A 100 10.82 7.37 -4.48
CA PRO A 100 11.44 7.68 -5.76
C PRO A 100 10.84 8.98 -6.31
N SER A 101 11.70 9.86 -6.83
CA SER A 101 11.21 11.05 -7.54
C SER A 101 10.46 10.62 -8.79
N PRO A 102 9.31 11.23 -9.11
CA PRO A 102 8.59 10.92 -10.33
C PRO A 102 9.50 11.12 -11.56
N PRO A 103 9.35 10.30 -12.60
CA PRO A 103 10.13 10.45 -13.82
C PRO A 103 9.91 11.85 -14.42
N LYS A 104 11.01 12.52 -14.80
CA LYS A 104 10.96 13.79 -15.53
C LYS A 104 10.63 13.53 -16.99
N ALA A 105 9.35 13.46 -17.31
CA ALA A 105 8.84 13.32 -18.68
C ALA A 105 7.50 14.03 -18.82
N ASP A 106 7.18 14.49 -20.03
CA ASP A 106 5.90 15.15 -20.32
C ASP A 106 4.74 14.14 -20.36
N TYR A 107 5.04 12.89 -20.73
CA TYR A 107 4.09 11.79 -20.85
C TYR A 107 4.60 10.54 -20.14
N LEU A 108 3.68 9.82 -19.50
CA LEU A 108 3.96 8.64 -18.71
C LEU A 108 3.00 7.50 -19.06
N PHE A 109 3.51 6.26 -19.05
CA PHE A 109 2.72 5.04 -18.96
C PHE A 109 2.44 4.75 -17.50
N HIS A 110 1.18 4.91 -17.08
CA HIS A 110 0.76 4.55 -15.74
C HIS A 110 0.25 3.11 -15.73
N PHE A 111 0.87 2.28 -14.89
CA PHE A 111 0.42 0.92 -14.68
C PHE A 111 -0.82 0.91 -13.79
N PRO A 112 -1.77 -0.01 -14.03
CA PRO A 112 -2.86 -0.27 -13.11
C PRO A 112 -2.33 -0.92 -11.83
N VAL A 113 -3.15 -0.94 -10.78
CA VAL A 113 -2.90 -1.81 -9.64
C VAL A 113 -3.01 -3.26 -10.13
N ILE A 114 -1.97 -4.06 -9.89
CA ILE A 114 -1.93 -5.48 -10.27
C ILE A 114 -2.23 -6.29 -9.02
N ARG A 115 -3.34 -7.02 -9.03
CA ARG A 115 -3.77 -7.89 -7.93
C ARG A 115 -3.83 -9.33 -8.40
N GLY A 116 -3.34 -10.25 -7.58
CA GLY A 116 -3.49 -11.68 -7.84
C GLY A 116 -3.74 -12.47 -6.57
N ARG A 117 -4.09 -13.74 -6.78
CA ARG A 117 -4.27 -14.73 -5.73
C ARG A 117 -3.38 -15.94 -5.98
N LEU A 118 -2.70 -16.39 -4.95
CA LEU A 118 -1.83 -17.56 -4.93
C LEU A 118 -2.42 -18.62 -4.00
N LEU A 119 -2.68 -19.80 -4.54
CA LEU A 119 -3.23 -20.96 -3.85
C LEU A 119 -2.23 -22.11 -3.90
N LEU A 120 -2.27 -22.99 -2.91
CA LEU A 120 -1.55 -24.26 -2.96
C LEU A 120 -2.33 -25.22 -3.88
N ALA A 121 -1.68 -25.78 -4.89
CA ALA A 121 -2.34 -26.69 -5.84
C ALA A 121 -2.98 -27.93 -5.18
N PRO A 122 -2.36 -28.57 -4.16
CA PRO A 122 -2.94 -29.79 -3.57
C PRO A 122 -4.22 -29.55 -2.77
N THR A 123 -4.32 -28.41 -2.08
CA THR A 123 -5.42 -28.15 -1.12
C THR A 123 -6.35 -27.02 -1.54
N PHE A 124 -5.97 -26.23 -2.56
CA PHE A 124 -6.64 -24.98 -2.95
C PHE A 124 -6.66 -23.91 -1.84
N GLU A 125 -5.88 -24.10 -0.77
CA GLU A 125 -5.80 -23.14 0.31
C GLU A 125 -4.96 -21.91 -0.08
N PRO A 126 -5.31 -20.70 0.41
CA PRO A 126 -4.51 -19.51 0.19
C PRO A 126 -3.08 -19.65 0.73
N ALA A 127 -2.08 -19.43 -0.13
CA ALA A 127 -0.69 -19.54 0.26
C ALA A 127 -0.30 -18.47 1.30
N ALA A 128 0.48 -18.82 2.31
CA ALA A 128 0.99 -17.89 3.30
C ALA A 128 2.48 -18.12 3.54
N ASP A 129 3.12 -17.11 4.13
CA ASP A 129 4.56 -17.08 4.40
C ASP A 129 5.35 -17.38 3.13
N ILE A 130 5.11 -16.57 2.10
CA ILE A 130 5.71 -16.73 0.77
C ILE A 130 5.97 -15.38 0.13
N THR A 131 7.08 -15.29 -0.58
CA THR A 131 7.50 -14.08 -1.28
C THR A 131 7.12 -14.18 -2.76
N VAL A 132 6.45 -13.15 -3.26
CA VAL A 132 6.06 -13.00 -4.66
C VAL A 132 6.82 -11.83 -5.27
N LEU A 133 7.41 -12.03 -6.44
CA LEU A 133 8.13 -11.00 -7.19
C LEU A 133 7.37 -10.64 -8.46
N LEU A 134 7.28 -9.34 -8.73
CA LEU A 134 6.89 -8.84 -10.05
C LEU A 134 8.16 -8.47 -10.83
N VAL A 135 8.33 -9.09 -12.00
CA VAL A 135 9.54 -8.99 -12.82
C VAL A 135 9.20 -8.46 -14.22
N HIS A 136 10.04 -7.57 -14.75
CA HIS A 136 10.02 -7.09 -16.13
C HIS A 136 11.44 -7.17 -16.68
N GLU A 137 11.63 -7.76 -17.87
CA GLU A 137 12.96 -7.94 -18.50
C GLU A 137 14.01 -8.57 -17.56
N GLY A 138 13.58 -9.52 -16.73
CA GLY A 138 14.45 -10.22 -15.77
C GLY A 138 14.84 -9.42 -14.53
N LYS A 139 14.32 -8.20 -14.34
CA LYS A 139 14.56 -7.35 -13.16
C LYS A 139 13.29 -7.11 -12.36
N ALA A 140 13.42 -6.96 -11.04
CA ALA A 140 12.31 -6.58 -10.19
C ALA A 140 11.76 -5.21 -10.61
N VAL A 141 10.44 -5.14 -10.81
CA VAL A 141 9.77 -3.91 -11.21
C VAL A 141 9.80 -2.89 -10.06
N PRO A 142 10.28 -1.65 -10.28
CA PRO A 142 10.22 -0.60 -9.27
C PRO A 142 8.77 -0.22 -8.99
N MET A 143 8.43 0.02 -7.73
CA MET A 143 7.08 0.39 -7.31
C MET A 143 6.92 1.93 -7.27
N ILE A 144 5.67 2.40 -7.32
CA ILE A 144 5.34 3.83 -7.36
C ILE A 144 5.90 4.61 -6.15
N ASP A 145 5.90 3.99 -4.98
CA ASP A 145 6.46 4.55 -3.75
C ASP A 145 6.90 3.42 -2.81
N ALA A 146 7.50 3.79 -1.68
CA ALA A 146 8.03 2.85 -0.71
C ALA A 146 6.97 1.99 0.00
N ARG A 147 5.70 2.40 0.04
CA ARG A 147 4.59 1.66 0.68
C ARG A 147 4.26 0.39 -0.08
N TRP A 148 4.56 0.38 -1.38
CA TRP A 148 4.43 -0.75 -2.26
C TRP A 148 5.74 -1.54 -2.30
N GLN A 149 5.68 -2.80 -1.91
CA GLN A 149 6.86 -3.66 -1.81
C GLN A 149 6.94 -4.61 -2.99
N ASN A 150 8.14 -4.69 -3.58
CA ASN A 150 8.50 -5.73 -4.52
C ASN A 150 9.96 -6.13 -4.23
N PRO A 151 10.23 -7.32 -3.67
CA PRO A 151 9.30 -8.45 -3.48
C PRO A 151 8.17 -8.20 -2.47
N TYR A 152 7.01 -8.82 -2.67
CA TYR A 152 5.86 -8.77 -1.77
C TYR A 152 5.78 -10.04 -0.91
N TYR A 153 5.72 -9.90 0.41
CA TYR A 153 5.59 -11.03 1.33
C TYR A 153 4.13 -11.27 1.74
N ILE A 154 3.57 -12.42 1.35
CA ILE A 154 2.23 -12.83 1.75
C ILE A 154 2.27 -13.34 3.19
N THR A 155 1.56 -12.64 4.07
CA THR A 155 1.47 -12.98 5.49
C THR A 155 0.27 -13.88 5.78
N LYS A 156 0.27 -14.57 6.93
CA LYS A 156 -0.90 -15.32 7.43
C LYS A 156 -2.14 -14.46 7.66
N ALA A 157 -1.99 -13.16 7.87
CA ALA A 157 -3.11 -12.24 8.13
C ALA A 157 -3.87 -11.87 6.85
N LEU A 158 -3.20 -11.93 5.69
CA LEU A 158 -3.79 -11.68 4.38
C LEU A 158 -3.36 -12.78 3.40
N PRO A 159 -3.78 -14.03 3.66
CA PRO A 159 -3.23 -15.18 2.96
C PRO A 159 -3.69 -15.21 1.50
N GLY A 160 -2.81 -15.70 0.64
CA GLY A 160 -2.96 -15.87 -0.80
C GLY A 160 -3.03 -14.59 -1.61
N THR A 161 -3.17 -13.41 -1.02
CA THR A 161 -3.33 -12.16 -1.81
C THR A 161 -2.02 -11.41 -1.91
N PHE A 162 -1.67 -11.00 -3.13
CA PHE A 162 -0.58 -10.07 -3.41
C PHE A 162 -1.08 -8.91 -4.27
N VAL A 163 -0.47 -7.74 -4.09
CA VAL A 163 -0.81 -6.53 -4.84
C VAL A 163 0.47 -5.75 -5.15
N PHE A 164 0.59 -5.27 -6.38
CA PHE A 164 1.67 -4.41 -6.85
C PHE A 164 1.11 -3.15 -7.49
N LEU A 165 1.86 -2.06 -7.37
CA LEU A 165 1.63 -0.84 -8.13
C LEU A 165 2.96 -0.37 -8.71
N PRO A 166 3.27 -0.78 -9.96
CA PRO A 166 4.51 -0.38 -10.63
C PRO A 166 4.65 1.14 -10.75
N ALA A 167 5.89 1.61 -10.71
CA ALA A 167 6.22 2.99 -11.03
C ALA A 167 5.89 3.31 -12.49
N PRO A 168 5.43 4.54 -12.79
CA PRO A 168 5.18 4.94 -14.17
C PRO A 168 6.49 4.97 -14.98
N LEU A 169 6.38 4.68 -16.28
CA LEU A 169 7.50 4.73 -17.21
C LEU A 169 7.36 5.91 -18.18
N PRO A 170 8.47 6.56 -18.60
CA PRO A 170 8.41 7.66 -19.55
C PRO A 170 7.89 7.21 -20.91
N ALA A 171 7.01 8.02 -21.49
CA ALA A 171 6.49 7.84 -22.84
C ALA A 171 7.00 8.98 -23.76
N PRO A 172 7.41 8.67 -25.00
CA PRO A 172 7.89 9.69 -25.93
C PRO A 172 6.80 10.69 -26.37
N ARG A 173 5.55 10.25 -26.52
CA ARG A 173 4.43 11.09 -27.00
C ARG A 173 3.14 10.83 -26.24
N LYS A 174 2.18 11.75 -26.39
CA LYS A 174 0.79 11.59 -25.93
C LYS A 174 0.07 10.48 -26.70
N ASP A 175 -0.78 9.73 -26.02
CA ASP A 175 -1.63 8.66 -26.59
C ASP A 175 -0.83 7.57 -27.31
N GLU A 176 0.45 7.43 -26.96
CA GLU A 176 1.31 6.36 -27.45
C GLU A 176 0.91 5.05 -26.80
N LYS A 177 0.87 3.98 -27.58
CA LYS A 177 0.53 2.65 -27.10
C LYS A 177 1.77 1.79 -27.00
N ALA A 178 1.95 1.13 -25.87
CA ALA A 178 3.04 0.19 -25.63
C ALA A 178 2.54 -1.06 -24.91
N SER A 179 3.13 -2.20 -25.23
CA SER A 179 2.87 -3.50 -24.58
C SER A 179 4.03 -3.85 -23.63
N PHE A 180 3.70 -4.16 -22.38
CA PHE A 180 4.66 -4.54 -21.36
C PHE A 180 4.45 -5.99 -20.95
N GLU A 181 5.45 -6.84 -21.16
CA GLU A 181 5.44 -8.22 -20.67
C GLU A 181 5.97 -8.26 -19.23
N LEU A 182 5.13 -8.76 -18.32
CA LEU A 182 5.40 -8.87 -16.90
C LEU A 182 5.35 -10.33 -16.48
N CYS A 183 6.09 -10.67 -15.43
CA CYS A 183 6.12 -12.01 -14.86
C CYS A 183 5.91 -11.97 -13.36
N ILE A 184 4.94 -12.74 -12.87
CA ILE A 184 4.86 -13.11 -11.46
C ILE A 184 5.81 -14.29 -11.25
N HIS A 185 6.80 -14.09 -10.40
CA HIS A 185 7.77 -15.11 -10.03
C HIS A 185 7.64 -15.44 -8.54
N VAL A 186 7.52 -16.73 -8.23
CA VAL A 186 7.50 -17.25 -6.87
C VAL A 186 8.51 -18.38 -6.78
N ASP A 187 9.38 -18.29 -5.78
CA ASP A 187 10.36 -19.33 -5.45
C ASP A 187 10.25 -19.60 -3.94
N LYS A 188 9.84 -20.82 -3.59
CA LYS A 188 9.65 -21.26 -2.20
C LYS A 188 10.13 -22.70 -2.07
N GLU A 189 10.94 -22.94 -1.05
CA GLU A 189 11.41 -24.27 -0.69
C GLU A 189 10.22 -25.24 -0.48
N GLY A 190 10.34 -26.45 -1.04
CA GLY A 190 9.28 -27.46 -1.02
C GLY A 190 8.21 -27.31 -2.12
N TYR A 191 8.37 -26.35 -3.03
CA TYR A 191 7.48 -26.16 -4.18
C TYR A 191 8.25 -25.96 -5.48
N LEU A 192 7.61 -26.26 -6.61
CA LEU A 192 8.15 -25.93 -7.92
C LEU A 192 8.13 -24.41 -8.14
N PRO A 193 9.21 -23.81 -8.68
CA PRO A 193 9.23 -22.39 -9.02
C PRO A 193 8.11 -22.03 -9.99
N LEU A 194 7.29 -21.04 -9.61
CA LEU A 194 6.20 -20.55 -10.45
C LEU A 194 6.68 -19.32 -11.23
N ARG A 195 6.39 -19.32 -12.54
CA ARG A 195 6.55 -18.16 -13.44
C ARG A 195 5.29 -17.99 -14.27
N HIS A 196 4.54 -16.93 -14.01
CA HIS A 196 3.32 -16.59 -14.74
C HIS A 196 3.53 -15.30 -15.53
N TYR A 197 3.59 -15.41 -16.85
CA TYR A 197 3.76 -14.29 -17.76
C TYR A 197 2.41 -13.72 -18.20
N PHE A 198 2.32 -12.40 -18.26
CA PHE A 198 1.14 -11.68 -18.73
C PHE A 198 1.56 -10.37 -19.39
N THR A 199 0.74 -9.87 -20.31
CA THR A 199 1.01 -8.63 -21.04
C THR A 199 0.00 -7.57 -20.66
N ILE A 200 0.46 -6.33 -20.47
CA ILE A 200 -0.39 -5.16 -20.29
C ILE A 200 -0.18 -4.21 -21.46
N GLU A 201 -1.26 -3.82 -22.11
CA GLU A 201 -1.26 -2.74 -23.10
C GLU A 201 -1.63 -1.42 -22.42
N LEU A 202 -0.75 -0.43 -22.49
CA LEU A 202 -0.95 0.89 -21.89
C LEU A 202 -0.97 1.98 -22.95
N SER A 203 -1.72 3.04 -22.66
CA SER A 203 -1.69 4.29 -23.42
C SER A 203 -1.12 5.41 -22.56
N SER A 204 -0.19 6.18 -23.10
CA SER A 204 0.48 7.25 -22.36
C SER A 204 -0.46 8.40 -22.03
N ARG A 205 -0.24 9.02 -20.87
CA ARG A 205 -1.00 10.17 -20.37
C ARG A 205 -0.05 11.30 -19.97
N PRO A 206 -0.50 12.57 -19.95
CA PRO A 206 0.30 13.66 -19.42
C PRO A 206 0.72 13.38 -17.98
N ALA A 207 1.96 13.71 -17.61
CA ALA A 207 2.48 13.45 -16.27
C ALA A 207 1.71 14.17 -15.14
N GLU A 208 1.02 15.26 -15.49
CA GLU A 208 0.16 16.04 -14.57
C GLU A 208 -1.22 15.40 -14.34
N ALA A 209 -1.56 14.32 -15.05
CA ALA A 209 -2.84 13.63 -14.85
C ALA A 209 -2.93 13.04 -13.43
N GLU A 210 -4.09 13.22 -12.79
CA GLU A 210 -4.32 12.75 -11.42
C GLU A 210 -4.20 11.22 -11.31
N GLY A 211 -3.17 10.77 -10.58
CA GLY A 211 -3.07 9.42 -10.01
C GLY A 211 -2.88 8.27 -11.01
N PRO A 212 -2.61 7.05 -10.49
CA PRO A 212 -2.67 5.84 -11.30
C PRO A 212 -4.10 5.62 -11.83
N PRO A 213 -4.29 4.88 -12.94
CA PRO A 213 -5.61 4.49 -13.43
C PRO A 213 -6.45 3.87 -12.32
N GLU A 214 -7.74 4.21 -12.25
CA GLU A 214 -8.69 3.59 -11.29
C GLU A 214 -8.84 2.08 -11.51
N GLU A 215 -8.55 1.61 -12.72
CA GLU A 215 -8.69 0.21 -13.09
C GLU A 215 -7.62 -0.65 -12.41
N THR A 216 -8.09 -1.68 -11.69
CA THR A 216 -7.25 -2.73 -11.13
C THR A 216 -7.22 -3.90 -12.10
N LEU A 217 -6.02 -4.33 -12.48
CA LEU A 217 -5.82 -5.57 -13.22
C LEU A 217 -5.86 -6.75 -12.24
N VAL A 218 -6.87 -7.60 -12.38
CA VAL A 218 -7.00 -8.83 -11.58
C VAL A 218 -6.46 -10.00 -12.40
N LEU A 219 -5.40 -10.63 -11.91
CA LEU A 219 -4.82 -11.83 -12.48
C LEU A 219 -5.69 -13.06 -12.17
N PRO A 220 -5.64 -14.11 -13.00
CA PRO A 220 -6.24 -15.40 -12.66
C PRO A 220 -5.60 -15.99 -11.39
N ASP A 221 -6.31 -16.93 -10.76
CA ASP A 221 -5.74 -17.68 -9.65
C ASP A 221 -4.47 -18.43 -10.08
N LEU A 222 -3.42 -18.23 -9.32
CA LEU A 222 -2.14 -18.89 -9.51
C LEU A 222 -2.02 -20.04 -8.52
N TYR A 223 -1.43 -21.15 -8.97
CA TYR A 223 -1.32 -22.37 -8.19
C TYR A 223 0.14 -22.74 -8.00
N LEU A 224 0.54 -22.97 -6.75
CA LEU A 224 1.86 -23.42 -6.39
C LEU A 224 1.83 -24.93 -6.17
N ALA A 225 2.51 -25.68 -7.02
CA ALA A 225 2.56 -27.14 -6.97
C ALA A 225 3.79 -27.63 -6.20
N PRO A 226 3.67 -28.71 -5.39
CA PRO A 226 4.83 -29.39 -4.84
C PRO A 226 5.65 -30.06 -5.96
N PRO A 227 6.93 -30.39 -5.74
CA PRO A 227 7.69 -31.24 -6.65
C PRO A 227 7.04 -32.63 -6.76
N ASP A 228 7.08 -33.23 -7.96
CA ASP A 228 6.52 -34.56 -8.19
C ASP A 228 7.31 -35.63 -7.40
N GLU A 229 6.62 -36.40 -6.56
CA GLU A 229 7.20 -37.52 -5.78
C GLU A 229 7.79 -38.63 -6.66
N GLU A 230 7.42 -38.71 -7.95
CA GLU A 230 7.87 -39.77 -8.88
C GLU A 230 9.31 -39.59 -9.41
N SER A 231 10.00 -38.49 -9.09
CA SER A 231 11.34 -38.22 -9.60
C SER A 231 12.50 -38.68 -8.69
N GLU A 232 12.23 -39.10 -7.46
CA GLU A 232 13.26 -39.64 -6.54
C GLU A 232 13.48 -41.16 -6.70
N GLU A 233 12.49 -41.94 -7.17
CA GLU A 233 12.65 -43.39 -7.35
C GLU A 233 13.42 -43.76 -8.64
N ALA A 234 13.66 -42.82 -9.55
CA ALA A 234 14.43 -43.08 -10.79
C ALA A 234 15.96 -42.96 -10.62
N LEU A 235 16.43 -42.62 -9.43
CA LEU A 235 17.86 -42.47 -9.11
C LEU A 235 18.33 -43.39 -7.96
N SER A 236 17.52 -44.38 -7.57
CA SER A 236 17.89 -45.41 -6.57
C SER A 236 18.23 -46.75 -7.21
#